data_AF-A0A536PSN5-F1
#
_entry.id   AF-A0A536PSN5-F1
#
_cell.length_a   1.000
_cell.length_b   1.000
_cell.length_c   1.000
_cell.angle_alpha   90.00
_cell.angle_beta   90.00
_cell.angle_gamma   90.00
#
_symmetry.space_group_name_H-M   'P 1'
#
loop_
_entity.id
_entity.type
_entity.pdbx_description
1 polymer ?
#
loop_
_entity_poly.entity_id
_entity_poly.type
_entity_poly.pdbx_seq_one_letter_code
_entity_poly.pdbx_strand_id
1 'polypeptide(L)'
;MEDESQDAVEALYRTQGERIWRAVMAYTQDPDLASDAVAEAFAQALVRGSAIRSPARWVWRTAFRIAAGMLQERSRSVRLAGTESYLMRDLGGELLTGLARLPAKQRAALVLFYYA
;
A
#
# COMPACT_ATOMS: atom_id res chain seq x y z
N MET A 1 -18.31 -8.44 20.97
CA MET A 1 -17.09 -7.58 20.93
C MET A 1 -16.21 -7.93 19.74
N GLU A 2 -15.94 -9.20 19.45
CA GLU A 2 -15.18 -9.60 18.25
C GLU A 2 -15.90 -9.20 16.95
N ASP A 3 -17.20 -9.49 16.86
CA ASP A 3 -18.11 -9.15 15.76
C ASP A 3 -18.10 -7.64 15.44
N GLU A 4 -18.27 -6.80 16.47
CA GLU A 4 -18.24 -5.33 16.36
C GLU A 4 -16.89 -4.78 15.84
N SER A 5 -15.78 -5.45 16.18
CA SER A 5 -14.46 -5.06 15.68
C SER A 5 -14.25 -5.46 14.21
N GLN A 6 -14.85 -6.57 13.77
CA GLN A 6 -14.83 -7.00 12.38
C GLN A 6 -15.71 -6.07 11.53
N ASP A 7 -16.90 -5.70 12.02
CA ASP A 7 -17.78 -4.72 11.40
C ASP A 7 -17.08 -3.36 11.19
N ALA A 8 -16.31 -2.92 12.19
CA ALA A 8 -15.54 -1.67 12.08
C ALA A 8 -14.44 -1.75 10.99
N VAL A 9 -13.79 -2.91 10.84
CA VAL A 9 -12.78 -3.12 9.79
C VAL A 9 -13.44 -3.24 8.41
N GLU A 10 -14.59 -3.91 8.30
CA GLU A 10 -15.37 -3.97 7.06
C GLU A 10 -15.86 -2.59 6.63
N ALA A 11 -16.42 -1.80 7.56
CA ALA A 11 -16.84 -0.43 7.31
C ALA A 11 -15.66 0.44 6.85
N LEU A 12 -14.48 0.26 7.45
CA LEU A 12 -13.25 0.92 7.02
C LEU A 12 -12.85 0.51 5.60
N TYR A 13 -12.93 -0.77 5.25
CA TYR A 13 -12.62 -1.25 3.89
C TYR A 13 -13.55 -0.61 2.85
N ARG A 14 -14.86 -0.61 3.11
CA ARG A 14 -15.84 -0.02 2.19
C ARG A 14 -15.68 1.49 2.04
N THR A 15 -15.30 2.20 3.10
CA THR A 15 -15.19 3.67 3.08
C THR A 15 -13.82 4.19 2.65
N GLN A 16 -12.73 3.48 2.96
CA GLN A 16 -11.37 3.96 2.73
C GLN A 16 -10.48 3.00 1.94
N GLY A 17 -10.89 1.75 1.71
CA GLY A 17 -10.07 0.74 1.05
C GLY A 17 -9.54 1.22 -0.31
N GLU A 18 -10.41 1.82 -1.14
CA GLU A 18 -10.02 2.36 -2.43
C GLU A 18 -9.05 3.55 -2.32
N ARG A 19 -9.24 4.43 -1.32
CA ARG A 19 -8.34 5.57 -1.06
C ARG A 19 -6.95 5.08 -0.62
N ILE A 20 -6.91 4.09 0.26
CA ILE A 20 -5.66 3.47 0.73
C ILE A 20 -4.98 2.78 -0.46
N TRP A 21 -5.71 2.02 -1.27
CA TRP A 21 -5.18 1.36 -2.46
C TRP A 21 -4.56 2.36 -3.44
N ARG A 22 -5.25 3.45 -3.79
CA ARG A 22 -4.69 4.48 -4.68
C ARG A 22 -3.41 5.10 -4.12
N ALA A 23 -3.36 5.34 -2.81
CA ALA A 23 -2.18 5.86 -2.14
C ALA A 23 -1.01 4.87 -2.23
N VAL A 24 -1.25 3.59 -1.90
CA VAL A 24 -0.22 2.55 -1.95
C VAL A 24 0.24 2.32 -3.38
N MET A 25 -0.66 2.30 -4.37
CA MET A 25 -0.33 2.20 -5.79
C MET A 25 0.53 3.39 -6.24
N ALA A 26 0.18 4.61 -5.85
CA ALA A 26 1.01 5.78 -6.12
C ALA A 26 2.40 5.67 -5.47
N TYR A 27 2.52 5.00 -4.33
CA TYR A 27 3.81 4.76 -3.67
C TYR A 27 4.64 3.65 -4.33
N THR A 28 4.04 2.49 -4.61
CA THR A 28 4.71 1.32 -5.19
C THR A 28 4.94 1.46 -6.69
N GLN A 29 4.17 2.34 -7.33
CA GLN A 29 3.99 2.40 -8.77
C GLN A 29 3.58 1.03 -9.34
N ASP A 30 2.93 0.18 -8.55
CA ASP A 30 2.75 -1.24 -8.84
C ASP A 30 1.38 -1.69 -8.36
N PRO A 31 0.43 -1.96 -9.27
CA PRO A 31 -0.94 -2.30 -8.88
C PRO A 31 -1.02 -3.64 -8.14
N ASP A 32 -0.16 -4.60 -8.47
CA ASP A 32 -0.16 -5.92 -7.84
C ASP A 32 0.35 -5.80 -6.39
N LEU A 33 1.52 -5.18 -6.19
CA LEU A 33 2.06 -4.94 -4.85
C LEU A 33 1.12 -4.06 -4.00
N ALA A 34 0.39 -3.13 -4.62
CA ALA A 34 -0.56 -2.31 -3.89
C ALA A 34 -1.78 -3.12 -3.43
N SER A 35 -2.30 -3.98 -4.29
CA SER A 35 -3.43 -4.85 -3.98
C SER A 35 -3.07 -5.82 -2.85
N ASP A 36 -1.91 -6.48 -2.96
CA ASP A 36 -1.43 -7.42 -1.95
C ASP A 36 -1.20 -6.74 -0.60
N ALA A 37 -0.53 -5.58 -0.60
CA ALA A 37 -0.24 -4.87 0.64
C ALA A 37 -1.50 -4.37 1.36
N VAL A 38 -2.51 -3.92 0.61
CA VAL A 38 -3.78 -3.49 1.19
C VAL A 38 -4.60 -4.68 1.69
N ALA A 39 -4.71 -5.74 0.89
CA ALA A 39 -5.43 -6.95 1.28
C ALA A 39 -4.84 -7.55 2.56
N GLU A 40 -3.51 -7.69 2.62
CA GLU A 40 -2.81 -8.21 3.80
C GLU A 40 -3.01 -7.31 5.02
N ALA A 41 -2.96 -5.97 4.87
CA ALA A 41 -3.21 -5.07 5.98
C ALA A 41 -4.62 -5.22 6.56
N PHE A 42 -5.64 -5.37 5.70
CA PHE A 42 -7.02 -5.61 6.16
C PHE A 42 -7.20 -7.00 6.76
N ALA A 43 -6.59 -8.04 6.19
CA ALA A 43 -6.61 -9.40 6.74
C ALA A 43 -6.00 -9.44 8.16
N GLN A 44 -4.85 -8.81 8.36
CA GLN A 44 -4.24 -8.70 9.69
C GLN A 44 -5.09 -7.86 10.66
N ALA A 45 -5.81 -6.85 10.18
CA ALA A 45 -6.71 -6.06 11.01
C ALA A 45 -7.90 -6.90 11.49
N LEU A 46 -8.49 -7.73 10.62
CA LEU A 46 -9.55 -8.67 10.97
C LEU A 46 -9.10 -9.69 12.02
N VAL A 47 -7.91 -10.26 11.87
CA VAL A 47 -7.34 -11.24 12.82
C VAL A 47 -7.06 -10.61 14.19
N ARG A 48 -6.61 -9.34 14.22
CA ARG A 48 -6.27 -8.66 15.47
C ARG A 48 -7.50 -8.07 16.18
N GLY A 49 -8.55 -7.75 15.45
CA GLY A 49 -9.82 -7.23 15.97
C GLY A 49 -9.62 -6.10 16.99
N SER A 50 -10.23 -6.28 18.17
CA SER A 50 -10.27 -5.30 19.26
C SER A 50 -8.90 -4.93 19.86
N ALA A 51 -7.83 -5.67 19.57
CA ALA A 51 -6.47 -5.29 19.97
C ALA A 51 -5.99 -3.99 19.29
N ILE A 52 -6.63 -3.59 18.18
CA ILE A 52 -6.31 -2.36 17.45
C ILE A 52 -7.22 -1.22 17.93
N ARG A 53 -6.65 -0.31 18.74
CA ARG A 53 -7.36 0.89 19.24
C ARG A 53 -7.83 1.85 18.15
N SER A 54 -7.15 1.89 16.99
CA SER A 54 -7.49 2.78 15.88
C SER A 54 -7.27 2.06 14.54
N PRO A 55 -8.27 1.30 14.06
CA PRO A 55 -8.17 0.47 12.86
C PRO A 55 -7.70 1.27 11.64
N ALA A 56 -8.27 2.45 11.40
CA ALA A 56 -7.88 3.31 10.29
C ALA A 56 -6.37 3.65 10.29
N ARG A 57 -5.88 4.25 11.39
CA ARG A 57 -4.45 4.62 11.51
C ARG A 57 -3.55 3.39 11.40
N TRP A 58 -3.98 2.28 11.96
CA TRP A 58 -3.21 1.03 11.94
C TRP A 58 -3.11 0.48 10.51
N VAL A 59 -4.21 0.38 9.77
CA VAL A 59 -4.25 -0.15 8.40
C VAL A 59 -3.41 0.73 7.47
N TRP A 60 -3.55 2.06 7.54
CA TRP A 60 -2.71 2.99 6.78
C TRP A 60 -1.22 2.71 7.02
N ARG A 61 -0.80 2.66 8.29
CA ARG A 61 0.60 2.39 8.64
C ARG A 61 1.06 1.01 8.18
N THR A 62 0.22 -0.01 8.35
CA THR A 62 0.56 -1.40 8.03
C THR A 62 0.68 -1.61 6.52
N ALA A 63 -0.26 -1.10 5.72
CA ALA A 63 -0.22 -1.22 4.26
C ALA A 63 1.07 -0.61 3.67
N PHE A 64 1.46 0.59 4.11
CA PHE A 64 2.71 1.21 3.66
C PHE A 64 3.96 0.45 4.10
N ARG A 65 3.96 -0.16 5.30
CA ARG A 65 5.08 -0.98 5.76
C ARG A 65 5.23 -2.26 4.95
N ILE A 66 4.11 -2.94 4.66
CA ILE A 66 4.09 -4.15 3.83
C ILE A 66 4.58 -3.81 2.43
N ALA A 67 4.01 -2.77 1.81
CA ALA A 67 4.41 -2.31 0.48
C ALA A 67 5.90 -1.93 0.40
N ALA A 68 6.45 -1.30 1.43
CA ALA A 68 7.87 -0.96 1.50
C ALA A 68 8.76 -2.22 1.55
N GLY A 69 8.34 -3.25 2.29
CA GLY A 69 9.02 -4.55 2.33
C GLY A 69 9.00 -5.24 0.97
N MET A 70 7.84 -5.32 0.33
CA MET A 70 7.66 -5.91 -1.00
C MET A 70 8.49 -5.18 -2.06
N LEU A 71 8.56 -3.85 -2.04
CA LEU A 71 9.44 -3.07 -2.93
C LEU A 71 10.91 -3.40 -2.71
N GLN A 72 11.33 -3.54 -1.45
CA GLN A 72 12.71 -3.89 -1.13
C GLN A 72 13.06 -5.28 -1.66
N GLU A 73 12.17 -6.26 -1.47
CA GLU A 73 12.32 -7.62 -2.00
C GLU A 73 12.38 -7.62 -3.53
N ARG A 74 11.44 -6.93 -4.19
CA ARG A 74 11.44 -6.78 -5.65
C ARG A 74 12.74 -6.16 -6.17
N SER A 75 13.25 -5.12 -5.51
CA SER A 75 14.53 -4.49 -5.90
C SER A 75 15.74 -5.42 -5.75
N ARG A 76 15.68 -6.40 -4.82
CA ARG A 76 16.71 -7.43 -4.66
C ARG A 76 16.59 -8.46 -5.78
N SER A 77 15.37 -8.92 -6.08
CA SER A 77 15.11 -9.87 -7.17
C SER A 77 15.53 -9.31 -8.54
N VAL A 78 15.21 -8.05 -8.84
CA VAL A 78 15.63 -7.39 -10.10
C VAL A 78 17.16 -7.27 -10.20
N ARG A 79 17.85 -6.96 -9.09
CA ARG A 79 19.33 -6.93 -9.07
C ARG A 79 19.96 -8.30 -9.32
N LEU A 80 19.32 -9.36 -8.86
CA LEU A 80 19.77 -10.74 -9.07
C LEU A 80 19.49 -11.25 -10.49
N ALA A 81 18.41 -10.78 -11.12
CA ALA A 81 17.91 -11.30 -12.41
C ALA A 81 18.53 -10.67 -13.66
N GLY A 82 19.34 -9.60 -13.57
CA GLY A 82 19.95 -8.97 -14.75
C GLY A 82 18.92 -8.36 -15.72
N THR A 83 18.47 -7.14 -15.42
CA THR A 83 17.95 -6.12 -16.36
C THR A 83 16.65 -6.34 -17.18
N GLU A 84 16.09 -7.54 -17.39
CA GLU A 84 15.03 -7.69 -18.42
C GLU A 84 13.54 -7.47 -18.05
N SER A 85 13.17 -6.97 -16.87
CA SER A 85 11.74 -6.91 -16.46
C SER A 85 11.05 -5.54 -16.57
N TYR A 86 11.69 -4.49 -17.10
CA TYR A 86 11.17 -3.12 -16.89
C TYR A 86 10.13 -2.58 -17.89
N LEU A 87 9.78 -3.31 -18.95
CA LEU A 87 8.98 -2.71 -20.04
C LEU A 87 7.45 -2.75 -19.86
N MET A 88 6.90 -3.36 -18.80
CA MET A 88 5.44 -3.51 -18.63
C MET A 88 4.83 -2.56 -17.58
N ARG A 89 5.21 -1.28 -17.61
CA ARG A 89 4.63 -0.29 -16.69
C ARG A 89 4.52 1.09 -17.32
N ASP A 90 3.65 1.19 -18.30
CA ASP A 90 3.11 2.47 -18.73
C ASP A 90 1.59 2.43 -18.63
N LEU A 91 1.09 2.65 -17.42
CA LEU A 91 -0.32 2.94 -17.15
C LEU A 91 -0.34 3.91 -15.98
N GLY A 92 -0.06 5.17 -16.28
CA GLY A 92 -0.19 6.25 -15.32
C GLY A 92 0.27 7.57 -15.90
N GLY A 93 -0.65 8.53 -16.03
CA GLY A 93 -0.38 9.85 -16.60
C GLY A 93 0.75 10.62 -15.91
N GLU A 94 1.03 11.83 -16.40
CA GLU A 94 2.21 12.65 -16.05
C GLU A 94 2.55 12.69 -14.54
N LEU A 95 1.54 12.69 -13.66
CA LEU A 95 1.71 12.64 -12.20
C LEU A 95 2.43 11.36 -11.74
N LEU A 96 2.00 10.18 -12.20
CA LEU A 96 2.59 8.91 -11.79
C LEU A 96 4.02 8.78 -12.34
N THR A 97 4.25 9.20 -13.58
CA THR A 97 5.59 9.32 -14.16
C THR A 97 6.49 10.26 -13.33
N GLY A 98 5.96 11.39 -12.87
CA GLY A 98 6.66 12.32 -12.00
C GLY A 98 7.02 11.70 -10.65
N LEU A 99 6.07 11.01 -10.01
CA LEU A 99 6.30 10.31 -8.74
C LEU A 99 7.35 9.20 -8.88
N ALA A 100 7.36 8.46 -9.98
CA ALA A 100 8.32 7.37 -10.22
C ALA A 100 9.78 7.86 -10.22
N ARG A 101 10.04 9.12 -10.59
CA ARG A 101 11.38 9.72 -10.59
C ARG A 101 11.90 10.08 -9.19
N LEU A 102 11.04 10.08 -8.18
CA LEU A 102 11.42 10.42 -6.81
C LEU A 102 12.03 9.23 -6.06
N PRO A 103 12.97 9.47 -5.12
CA PRO A 103 13.32 8.51 -4.09
C PRO A 103 12.08 8.04 -3.31
N ALA A 104 12.04 6.75 -2.95
CA ALA A 104 10.88 6.13 -2.31
C ALA A 104 10.40 6.88 -1.05
N LYS A 105 11.32 7.41 -0.22
CA LYS A 105 10.97 8.19 0.97
C LYS A 105 10.29 9.52 0.65
N GLN A 106 10.72 10.22 -0.40
CA GLN A 106 10.11 11.48 -0.84
C GLN A 106 8.71 11.23 -1.43
N ARG A 107 8.59 10.18 -2.26
CA ARG A 107 7.31 9.75 -2.80
C ARG A 107 6.32 9.37 -1.70
N ALA A 108 6.76 8.62 -0.69
CA ALA A 108 5.93 8.26 0.45
C ALA A 108 5.42 9.51 1.20
N ALA A 109 6.29 10.50 1.44
CA ALA A 109 5.90 11.73 2.10
C ALA A 109 4.82 12.51 1.33
N LEU A 110 4.99 12.68 0.02
CA LEU A 110 3.99 13.35 -0.82
C LEU A 110 2.66 12.60 -0.85
N VAL A 111 2.71 11.28 -1.08
CA VAL A 111 1.50 10.46 -1.11
C VAL A 111 0.76 10.58 0.20
N LEU A 112 1.44 10.40 1.33
CA LEU A 112 0.81 10.51 2.65
C LEU A 112 0.24 11.92 2.90
N PHE A 113 0.94 12.98 2.48
CA PHE A 113 0.47 14.36 2.65
C PHE A 113 -0.85 14.64 1.92
N TYR A 114 -1.06 14.08 0.73
CA TYR A 114 -2.30 14.31 -0.05
C TYR A 114 -3.40 13.30 0.25
N TYR A 115 -3.06 12.14 0.80
CA TYR A 115 -4.01 11.05 1.02
C TYR A 115 -4.37 10.79 2.49
N ALA A 116 -3.64 11.32 3.47
CA ALA A 116 -3.88 11.07 4.90
C ALA A 116 -4.04 12.38 5.66
#